data_AF-A0A1M6S849-F1
#
_entry.id   AF-A0A1M6S849-F1
#
_cell.length_a   1.000
_cell.length_b   1.000
_cell.length_c   1.000
_cell.angle_alpha   90.00
_cell.angle_beta   90.00
_cell.angle_gamma   90.00
#
_symmetry.space_group_name_H-M   'P 1'
#
loop_
_entity.id
_entity.type
_entity.pdbx_description
1 polymer ?
#
loop_
_entity_poly.entity_id
_entity_poly.type
_entity_poly.pdbx_seq_one_letter_code
_entity_poly.pdbx_strand_id
1 'polypeptide(L)'
;MNLKLYFMYLAVMAVVTYLLRAVPFVLLKSKLKSPFWRSFLAYVPYTVLAAMTVPAIFYSTDSKLSGACALVAAVVASLFGAGLVGVAVVACVTVLGVDGLLLFL
;
A
#
# COMPACT_ATOMS: atom_id res chain seq x y z
N MET A 1 1.25 -10.43 -33.55
CA MET A 1 2.13 -9.32 -33.10
C MET A 1 3.56 -9.86 -33.03
N ASN A 2 4.55 -9.16 -33.58
CA ASN A 2 5.91 -9.67 -33.75
C ASN A 2 6.59 -9.94 -32.39
N LEU A 3 6.96 -11.19 -32.09
CA LEU A 3 7.59 -11.61 -30.84
C LEU A 3 8.90 -10.85 -30.55
N LYS A 4 9.64 -10.47 -31.61
CA LYS A 4 10.82 -9.60 -31.52
C LYS A 4 10.48 -8.19 -31.00
N LEU A 5 9.37 -7.61 -31.44
CA LEU A 5 8.89 -6.31 -30.95
C LEU A 5 8.47 -6.41 -29.48
N TYR A 6 7.80 -7.50 -29.09
CA TYR A 6 7.42 -7.71 -27.69
C TYR A 6 8.65 -7.81 -26.77
N PHE A 7 9.66 -8.59 -27.15
CA PHE A 7 10.92 -8.69 -26.40
C PHE A 7 11.66 -7.36 -26.32
N MET A 8 11.66 -6.58 -27.41
CA MET A 8 12.31 -5.25 -27.42
C MET A 8 11.57 -4.25 -26.55
N TYR A 9 10.22 -4.23 -26.57
CA TYR A 9 9.43 -3.43 -25.64
C TYR A 9 9.66 -3.83 -24.19
N LEU A 10 9.70 -5.13 -23.90
CA LEU A 10 9.91 -5.63 -22.54
C LEU A 10 11.30 -5.23 -22.01
N ALA A 11 12.34 -5.33 -22.84
CA ALA A 11 13.68 -4.87 -22.51
C ALA A 11 13.74 -3.35 -22.24
N VAL A 12 13.11 -2.54 -23.09
CA VAL A 12 13.06 -1.08 -22.89
C VAL A 12 12.29 -0.71 -21.63
N MET A 13 11.14 -1.34 -21.38
CA MET A 13 10.33 -1.08 -20.18
C MET A 13 11.09 -1.48 -18.91
N ALA A 14 11.79 -2.62 -18.93
CA ALA A 14 12.63 -3.07 -17.83
C ALA A 14 13.76 -2.06 -17.55
N VAL A 15 14.50 -1.65 -18.58
CA VAL A 15 15.61 -0.68 -18.45
C VAL A 15 15.12 0.65 -17.88
N VAL A 16 14.07 1.23 -18.47
CA VAL A 16 13.52 2.52 -18.03
C VAL A 16 13.01 2.45 -16.59
N THR A 17 12.27 1.39 -16.24
CA THR A 17 11.73 1.22 -14.87
C THR A 17 12.84 1.02 -13.84
N TYR A 18 13.88 0.25 -14.19
CA TYR A 18 15.00 0.00 -13.29
C TYR A 18 15.84 1.25 -13.07
N LEU A 19 16.12 2.02 -14.13
CA LEU A 19 16.78 3.32 -13.99
C LEU A 19 15.96 4.25 -13.10
N LEU A 20 14.66 4.44 -13.37
CA LEU A 20 13.82 5.35 -12.59
C LEU A 20 13.71 4.98 -11.10
N ARG A 21 13.77 3.69 -10.74
CA ARG A 21 13.78 3.25 -9.33
C ARG A 21 15.16 3.25 -8.68
N ALA A 22 16.21 2.93 -9.42
CA ALA A 22 17.58 2.86 -8.89
C ALA A 22 18.20 4.26 -8.73
N VAL A 23 17.89 5.18 -9.63
CA VAL A 23 18.36 6.58 -9.60
C VAL A 23 18.03 7.28 -8.27
N PRO A 24 16.77 7.30 -7.79
CA PRO A 24 16.49 7.93 -6.49
C PRO A 24 17.23 7.24 -5.35
N PHE A 25 17.39 5.91 -5.37
CA PHE A 25 18.14 5.17 -4.35
C PHE A 25 19.64 5.50 -4.33
N VAL A 26 20.26 5.65 -5.51
CA VAL A 26 21.70 5.94 -5.64
C VAL A 26 22.01 7.39 -5.30
N LEU A 27 21.19 8.35 -5.73
CA LEU A 27 21.37 9.77 -5.39
C LEU A 27 21.08 10.07 -3.90
N LEU A 28 20.05 9.44 -3.29
CA LEU A 28 19.78 9.59 -1.85
C LEU A 28 20.93 9.07 -0.97
N LYS A 29 21.69 8.08 -1.45
CA LYS A 29 22.79 7.48 -0.67
C LYS A 29 23.96 8.44 -0.45
N SER A 30 24.12 9.48 -1.28
CA SER A 30 25.40 10.19 -1.39
C SER A 30 25.57 11.43 -0.49
N LYS A 31 24.54 12.00 0.15
CA LYS A 31 24.76 13.25 0.94
C LYS A 31 23.71 13.65 1.99
N LEU A 32 23.09 12.71 2.70
CA LEU A 32 22.19 13.08 3.80
C LEU A 32 22.98 13.31 5.11
N LYS A 33 23.70 14.43 5.19
CA LYS A 33 24.45 14.87 6.39
C LYS A 33 23.55 15.52 7.46
N SER A 34 22.27 15.78 7.16
CA SER A 34 21.31 16.36 8.13
C SER A 34 20.22 15.35 8.53
N PRO A 35 19.88 15.25 9.82
CA PRO A 35 18.85 14.33 10.33
C PRO A 35 17.45 14.64 9.79
N PHE A 36 17.17 15.90 9.45
CA PHE A 36 15.85 16.35 8.97
C PHE A 36 15.46 15.71 7.63
N TRP A 37 16.35 15.75 6.62
CA TRP A 37 16.06 15.22 5.29
C TRP A 37 15.93 13.70 5.29
N ARG A 38 16.67 12.99 6.15
CA ARG A 38 16.57 11.54 6.28
C ARG A 38 15.25 11.10 6.91
N SER A 39 14.80 11.78 7.96
CA SER A 39 13.51 11.48 8.59
C SER A 39 12.33 11.86 7.71
N PHE A 40 12.43 12.98 6.98
CA PHE A 40 11.36 13.43 6.08
C PHE A 40 11.18 12.45 4.90
N LEU A 41 12.26 12.11 4.20
CA LEU A 41 12.20 11.23 3.02
C LEU A 41 11.88 9.77 3.37
N ALA A 42 12.22 9.31 4.57
CA ALA A 42 11.82 7.99 5.06
C ALA A 42 10.32 7.92 5.40
N TYR A 43 9.73 9.01 5.90
CA TYR A 43 8.31 9.05 6.25
C TYR A 43 7.39 9.27 5.05
N VAL A 44 7.81 10.07 4.05
CA VAL A 44 7.01 10.38 2.84
C VAL A 44 6.40 9.14 2.16
N PRO A 45 7.15 8.07 1.81
CA PRO A 45 6.55 6.93 1.12
C PRO A 45 5.54 6.18 2.01
N TYR A 46 5.78 6.12 3.32
CA TYR A 46 4.87 5.45 4.26
C TYR A 46 3.59 6.25 4.48
N THR A 47 3.69 7.58 4.62
CA THR A 47 2.51 8.47 4.72
C THR A 47 1.73 8.52 3.43
N VAL A 48 2.39 8.51 2.27
CA VAL A 48 1.69 8.43 0.97
C VAL A 48 0.97 7.10 0.80
N LEU A 49 1.61 5.97 1.15
CA LEU A 49 0.97 4.66 1.09
C LEU A 49 -0.29 4.62 1.98
N ALA A 50 -0.20 5.15 3.21
CA ALA A 50 -1.34 5.29 4.11
C ALA A 50 -2.43 6.22 3.55
N ALA A 51 -2.05 7.36 2.99
CA ALA A 51 -2.99 8.30 2.37
C ALA A 51 -3.71 7.71 1.15
N MET A 52 -3.11 6.73 0.46
CA MET A 52 -3.76 5.99 -0.62
C MET A 52 -4.68 4.87 -0.11
N THR A 53 -4.31 4.17 0.96
CA THR A 53 -5.11 3.04 1.50
C THR A 53 -6.29 3.46 2.34
N VAL A 54 -6.16 4.53 3.15
CA VAL A 54 -7.25 5.04 4.00
C VAL A 54 -8.53 5.31 3.18
N PRO A 55 -8.53 6.11 2.10
CA PRO A 55 -9.74 6.36 1.31
C PRO A 55 -10.21 5.10 0.57
N ALA A 56 -9.28 4.26 0.09
CA ALA A 56 -9.64 3.02 -0.62
C ALA A 56 -10.46 2.07 0.26
N ILE A 57 -10.16 1.99 1.56
CA ILE A 57 -10.94 1.19 2.53
C ILE A 57 -12.37 1.71 2.69
N PHE A 58 -12.58 3.03 2.67
CA PHE A 58 -13.93 3.60 2.80
C PHE A 58 -14.75 3.54 1.51
N TYR A 59 -14.11 3.57 0.34
CA TYR A 59 -14.79 3.54 -0.95
C TYR A 59 -15.02 2.13 -1.49
N SER A 60 -14.29 1.11 -1.01
CA SER A 60 -14.44 -0.27 -1.48
C SER A 60 -15.65 -0.98 -0.87
N THR A 61 -16.30 -0.38 0.14
CA THR A 61 -17.46 -0.97 0.83
C THR A 61 -18.69 -0.08 0.66
N ASP A 62 -19.83 -0.69 0.35
CA ASP A 62 -21.12 0.00 0.07
C ASP A 62 -21.59 0.82 1.30
N SER A 63 -21.26 0.34 2.50
CA SER A 63 -21.54 1.00 3.77
C SER A 63 -20.29 1.62 4.41
N LYS A 64 -20.26 2.96 4.51
CA LYS A 64 -19.22 3.74 5.23
C LYS A 64 -18.98 3.27 6.67
N LEU A 65 -20.01 2.68 7.30
CA LEU A 65 -19.94 2.12 8.66
C LEU A 65 -19.07 0.86 8.72
N SER A 66 -19.14 -0.01 7.70
CA SER A 66 -18.34 -1.24 7.64
C SER A 66 -16.85 -0.91 7.45
N GLY A 67 -16.52 0.05 6.58
CA GLY A 67 -15.15 0.53 6.40
C GLY A 67 -14.53 1.12 7.67
N ALA A 68 -15.30 1.86 8.47
CA ALA A 68 -14.84 2.38 9.76
C ALA A 68 -14.54 1.26 10.78
N CYS A 69 -15.45 0.27 10.90
CA CYS A 69 -15.26 -0.88 11.77
C CYS A 69 -14.06 -1.74 11.36
N ALA A 70 -13.88 -1.97 10.06
CA ALA A 70 -12.75 -2.70 9.50
C ALA A 70 -11.41 -2.00 9.76
N LEU A 71 -11.36 -0.67 9.64
CA LEU A 71 -10.19 0.13 9.94
C LEU A 71 -9.80 0.03 11.42
N VAL A 72 -10.77 0.14 12.34
CA VAL A 72 -10.52 -0.01 13.78
C VAL A 72 -10.03 -1.42 14.10
N ALA A 73 -10.67 -2.46 13.56
CA ALA A 73 -10.24 -3.84 13.76
C ALA A 73 -8.83 -4.10 13.20
N ALA A 74 -8.51 -3.55 12.03
CA ALA A 74 -7.18 -3.67 11.42
C ALA A 74 -6.10 -2.95 12.26
N VAL A 75 -6.40 -1.76 12.79
CA VAL A 75 -5.47 -1.02 13.68
C VAL A 75 -5.23 -1.81 14.97
N VAL A 76 -6.28 -2.32 15.61
CA VAL A 76 -6.15 -3.13 16.84
C VAL A 76 -5.35 -4.40 16.58
N ALA A 77 -5.61 -5.10 15.46
CA ALA A 77 -4.85 -6.28 15.07
C ALA A 77 -3.37 -5.96 14.77
N SER A 78 -3.11 -4.81 14.14
CA SER A 78 -1.74 -4.35 13.85
C SER A 78 -0.97 -4.01 15.14
N LEU A 79 -1.64 -3.51 16.18
CA LEU A 79 -1.01 -3.21 17.48
C LEU A 79 -0.63 -4.48 18.25
N PHE A 80 -1.30 -5.60 17.97
CA PHE A 80 -0.99 -6.90 18.56
C PHE A 80 0.24 -7.59 17.92
N GLY A 81 0.93 -6.93 16.98
CA GLY A 81 2.11 -7.47 16.30
C GLY A 81 1.79 -8.50 15.21
N ALA A 82 0.54 -8.56 14.74
CA ALA A 82 0.17 -9.41 13.63
C ALA A 82 0.90 -8.96 12.34
N GLY A 83 1.48 -9.92 11.61
CA GLY A 83 2.09 -9.63 10.31
C GLY A 83 1.07 -9.10 9.28
N LEU A 84 1.56 -8.49 8.20
CA LEU A 84 0.74 -7.92 7.11
C LEU A 84 -0.41 -8.84 6.66
N VAL A 85 -0.14 -10.14 6.53
CA VAL A 85 -1.13 -11.15 6.14
C VAL A 85 -2.20 -11.34 7.22
N GLY A 86 -1.82 -11.36 8.50
CA GLY A 86 -2.76 -11.50 9.61
C GLY A 86 -3.71 -10.31 9.73
N VAL A 87 -3.20 -9.09 9.57
CA VAL A 87 -4.03 -7.87 9.56
C VAL A 87 -5.00 -7.89 8.38
N ALA A 88 -4.55 -8.32 7.19
CA ALA A 88 -5.40 -8.41 6.00
C ALA A 88 -6.54 -9.43 6.19
N VAL A 89 -6.25 -10.60 6.77
CA VAL A 89 -7.28 -11.63 7.04
C VAL A 89 -8.32 -11.11 8.03
N VAL A 90 -7.89 -10.47 9.13
CA VAL A 90 -8.82 -9.88 10.11
C VAL A 90 -9.68 -8.79 9.48
N ALA A 91 -9.09 -7.92 8.65
CA ALA A 91 -9.84 -6.90 7.91
C ALA A 91 -10.88 -7.52 6.97
N CYS A 92 -10.53 -8.55 6.19
CA CYS A 92 -11.47 -9.23 5.30
C CYS A 92 -12.60 -9.94 6.07
N VAL A 93 -12.27 -10.64 7.16
CA VAL A 93 -13.28 -11.35 7.97
C VAL A 93 -14.24 -10.37 8.65
N THR A 94 -13.74 -9.21 9.10
CA THR A 94 -14.60 -8.18 9.71
C THR A 94 -15.52 -7.51 8.70
N VAL A 95 -15.02 -7.16 7.50
CA VAL A 95 -15.87 -6.66 6.40
C VAL A 95 -16.92 -7.71 6.01
N LEU A 96 -16.52 -8.96 5.77
CA LEU A 96 -17.45 -10.04 5.42
C LEU A 96 -18.51 -10.29 6.51
N GLY A 97 -18.12 -10.22 7.79
CA GLY A 97 -19.06 -10.35 8.91
C GLY A 97 -20.04 -9.20 9.00
N VAL A 98 -19.57 -7.96 8.80
CA VAL A 98 -20.42 -6.75 8.88
C VAL A 98 -21.32 -6.64 7.66
N ASP A 99 -20.80 -6.76 6.45
CA ASP A 99 -21.59 -6.70 5.21
C ASP A 99 -22.54 -7.90 5.08
N GLY A 100 -22.12 -9.10 5.51
CA GLY A 100 -22.98 -10.28 5.57
C GLY A 100 -24.13 -10.14 6.58
N LEU A 101 -23.88 -9.52 7.74
CA LEU A 101 -24.92 -9.24 8.73
C LEU A 101 -25.87 -8.12 8.28
N LEU A 102 -25.36 -7.13 7.54
CA LEU A 102 -26.13 -6.00 7.01
C LEU A 102 -26.97 -6.38 5.79
N LEU A 103 -26.58 -7.38 5.00
CA LEU A 103 -27.39 -7.99 3.94
C LEU A 103 -28.46 -8.96 4.45
N PHE A 104 -28.31 -9.48 5.67
CA PHE A 104 -29.27 -10.41 6.29
C PHE A 104 -30.41 -9.68 7.04
N LEU A 105 -30.24 -8.38 7.35
CA LEU A 105 -31.26 -7.52 7.95
C LEU A 105 -32.13 -6.83 6.87
#